data_AF-A0A285Z1C6-F1
#
_entry.id   AF-A0A285Z1C6-F1
#
_cell.length_a   1.000
_cell.length_b   1.000
_cell.length_c   1.000
_cell.angle_alpha   90.00
_cell.angle_beta   90.00
_cell.angle_gamma   90.00
#
_symmetry.space_group_name_H-M   'P 1'
#
loop_
_entity.id
_entity.type
_entity.pdbx_description
1 polymer ?
#
loop_
_entity_poly.entity_id
_entity_poly.type
_entity_poly.pdbx_seq_one_letter_code
_entity_poly.pdbx_strand_id
1 'polypeptide(L)'
;MRIEPSGVVLTGVCEVQTAVCQALKPAAITAVWAVPARTQINVCRACLEEKVRDGEWEIPGARIQQRADAAVYSADGELMLVVEVKSNPPAGREAATLWAEKIHRNLIVHAGVPGAPYFMLVGYPRSFFLWRQPFHAGPSGEPDEIHFGPLLEPYCGEIALPGTEEGYEQERIVSRWLEESVHGDHPSAPDAAPAWLQRLFNELSGGTVVRQTPVFA
;
A
#
# COMPACT_ATOMS: atom_id res chain seq x y z
N MET A 1 -2.59 -9.83 -12.72
CA MET A 1 -2.09 -10.94 -13.53
C MET A 1 -1.60 -12.03 -12.59
N ARG A 2 -2.01 -13.28 -12.80
CA ARG A 2 -1.51 -14.39 -11.98
C ARG A 2 -0.15 -14.84 -12.50
N ILE A 3 0.77 -15.07 -11.58
CA ILE A 3 2.17 -15.36 -11.85
C ILE A 3 2.58 -16.62 -11.09
N GLU A 4 3.23 -17.56 -11.77
CA GLU A 4 3.75 -18.78 -11.16
C GLU A 4 5.29 -18.74 -11.15
N PRO A 5 5.95 -18.93 -9.99
CA PRO A 5 7.40 -18.88 -9.92
C PRO A 5 7.99 -20.12 -10.60
N SER A 6 9.03 -19.94 -11.43
CA SER A 6 9.74 -21.09 -12.01
C SER A 6 10.68 -21.78 -11.02
N GLY A 7 11.01 -21.11 -9.90
CA GLY A 7 12.05 -21.53 -8.96
C GLY A 7 13.48 -21.29 -9.45
N VAL A 8 13.66 -20.74 -10.66
CA VAL A 8 14.97 -20.47 -11.25
C VAL A 8 15.36 -19.00 -11.07
N VAL A 9 16.54 -18.79 -10.48
CA VAL A 9 17.22 -17.50 -10.46
C VAL A 9 18.39 -17.57 -11.44
N LEU A 10 18.47 -16.60 -12.35
CA LEU A 10 19.51 -16.51 -13.37
C LEU A 10 20.04 -15.09 -13.48
N THR A 11 21.19 -14.91 -14.13
CA THR A 11 21.73 -13.57 -14.40
C THR A 11 21.25 -13.10 -15.76
N GLY A 12 20.60 -11.95 -15.82
CA GLY A 12 20.09 -11.39 -17.08
C GLY A 12 19.50 -9.99 -16.91
N VAL A 13 18.87 -9.49 -17.97
CA VAL A 13 18.22 -8.18 -17.97
C VAL A 13 16.79 -8.35 -17.51
N CYS A 14 16.34 -7.46 -16.62
CA CYS A 14 14.95 -7.44 -16.19
C CYS A 14 14.07 -6.95 -17.35
N GLU A 15 13.08 -7.74 -17.73
CA GLU A 15 12.10 -7.39 -18.77
C GLU A 15 11.05 -6.41 -18.25
N VAL A 16 10.81 -6.42 -16.94
CA VAL A 16 9.92 -5.45 -16.28
C VAL A 16 10.74 -4.25 -15.87
N GLN A 17 10.32 -3.06 -16.28
CA GLN A 17 10.91 -1.82 -15.83
C GLN A 17 9.80 -1.00 -15.19
N THR A 18 10.05 -0.48 -14.01
CA THR A 18 9.10 0.35 -13.27
C THR A 18 9.74 1.69 -12.94
N ALA A 19 9.00 2.55 -12.25
CA ALA A 19 9.56 3.75 -11.66
C ALA A 19 10.66 3.43 -10.64
N VAL A 20 10.54 2.28 -9.93
CA VAL A 20 11.39 1.93 -8.77
C VAL A 20 12.50 0.92 -9.10
N CYS A 21 12.35 0.02 -10.08
CA CYS A 21 13.44 -0.85 -10.56
C CYS A 21 13.72 -0.59 -12.05
N GLN A 22 14.89 -0.01 -12.31
CA GLN A 22 15.51 0.04 -13.62
C GLN A 22 16.78 -0.81 -13.67
N ALA A 23 16.63 -2.09 -13.92
CA ALA A 23 17.79 -2.97 -14.09
C ALA A 23 18.29 -2.91 -15.54
N LEU A 24 19.06 -1.87 -15.85
CA LEU A 24 19.71 -1.66 -17.17
C LEU A 24 20.97 -2.51 -17.37
N LYS A 25 21.42 -3.22 -16.34
CA LYS A 25 22.59 -4.12 -16.37
C LYS A 25 22.17 -5.53 -15.97
N PRO A 26 22.90 -6.56 -16.41
CA PRO A 26 22.66 -7.92 -15.97
C PRO A 26 22.66 -8.02 -14.44
N ALA A 27 21.58 -8.53 -13.86
CA ALA A 27 21.37 -8.70 -12.43
C ALA A 27 20.75 -10.07 -12.16
N ALA A 28 20.65 -10.47 -10.89
CA ALA A 28 19.87 -11.64 -10.51
C ALA A 28 18.39 -11.38 -10.83
N ILE A 29 17.82 -12.23 -11.68
CA ILE A 29 16.42 -12.19 -12.10
C ILE A 29 15.76 -13.53 -11.81
N THR A 30 14.48 -13.48 -11.46
CA THR A 30 13.61 -14.64 -11.29
C THR A 30 12.81 -14.81 -12.57
N ALA A 31 12.84 -16.00 -13.16
CA ALA A 31 11.92 -16.32 -14.24
C ALA A 31 10.55 -16.69 -13.64
N VAL A 32 9.49 -16.05 -14.12
CA VAL A 32 8.12 -16.31 -13.69
C VAL A 32 7.21 -16.55 -14.89
N TRP A 33 6.08 -17.23 -14.70
CA TRP A 33 5.14 -17.55 -15.76
C TRP A 33 3.84 -16.77 -15.61
N ALA A 34 3.51 -15.94 -16.60
CA ALA A 34 2.22 -15.27 -16.68
C ALA A 34 1.12 -16.25 -17.13
N VAL A 35 0.10 -16.45 -16.30
CA VAL A 35 -1.02 -17.37 -16.55
C VAL A 35 -2.22 -16.58 -17.12
N PRO A 36 -2.97 -17.10 -18.12
CA PRO A 36 -2.94 -18.48 -18.66
C PRO A 36 -2.02 -18.71 -19.86
N ALA A 37 -1.48 -17.66 -20.47
CA ALA A 37 -0.70 -17.78 -21.71
C ALA A 37 0.63 -18.54 -21.54
N ARG A 38 1.10 -18.71 -20.28
CA ARG A 38 2.40 -19.27 -19.91
C ARG A 38 3.55 -18.54 -20.60
N THR A 39 3.45 -17.21 -20.68
CA THR A 39 4.54 -16.36 -21.14
C THR A 39 5.57 -16.27 -20.02
N GLN A 40 6.82 -16.62 -20.30
CA GLN A 40 7.91 -16.39 -19.35
C GLN A 40 8.17 -14.89 -19.25
N ILE A 41 8.33 -14.38 -18.04
CA ILE A 41 8.77 -13.03 -17.76
C ILE A 41 9.99 -13.10 -16.84
N ASN A 42 11.06 -12.46 -17.25
CA ASN A 42 12.29 -12.34 -16.49
C ASN A 42 12.27 -11.06 -15.66
N VAL A 43 12.22 -11.19 -14.33
CA VAL A 43 11.98 -10.04 -13.44
C VAL A 43 13.00 -9.94 -12.32
N CYS A 44 13.54 -8.74 -12.07
CA CYS A 44 14.40 -8.40 -10.93
C CYS A 44 13.58 -8.60 -9.65
N ARG A 45 14.24 -8.92 -8.54
CA ARG A 45 13.56 -9.05 -7.24
C ARG A 45 12.74 -7.80 -6.89
N ALA A 46 13.32 -6.61 -7.10
CA ALA A 46 12.66 -5.33 -6.80
C ALA A 46 11.36 -5.13 -7.61
N CYS A 47 11.37 -5.31 -8.94
CA CYS A 47 10.17 -5.25 -9.79
C CYS A 47 9.15 -6.31 -9.40
N LEU A 48 9.58 -7.52 -9.05
CA LEU A 48 8.65 -8.58 -8.65
C LEU A 48 7.93 -8.20 -7.36
N GLU A 49 8.69 -7.72 -6.36
CA GLU A 49 8.14 -7.26 -5.09
C GLU A 49 7.21 -6.05 -5.29
N GLU A 50 7.57 -5.09 -6.13
CA GLU A 50 6.73 -3.93 -6.47
C GLU A 50 5.45 -4.35 -7.20
N LYS A 51 5.52 -5.19 -8.23
CA LYS A 51 4.33 -5.64 -8.98
C LYS A 51 3.36 -6.43 -8.11
N VAL A 52 3.88 -7.23 -7.17
CA VAL A 52 3.03 -7.90 -6.19
C VAL A 52 2.51 -6.92 -5.14
N ARG A 53 3.33 -5.98 -4.67
CA ARG A 53 2.93 -4.91 -3.75
C ARG A 53 1.80 -4.09 -4.33
N ASP A 54 1.86 -3.66 -5.59
CA ASP A 54 0.81 -2.90 -6.25
C ASP A 54 -0.44 -3.73 -6.60
N GLY A 55 -0.40 -5.04 -6.33
CA GLY A 55 -1.45 -5.99 -6.66
C GLY A 55 -1.70 -6.16 -8.16
N GLU A 56 -0.79 -5.63 -8.99
CA GLU A 56 -0.76 -5.91 -10.41
C GLU A 56 -0.53 -7.40 -10.63
N TRP A 57 0.35 -8.02 -9.84
CA TRP A 57 0.73 -9.43 -9.93
C TRP A 57 0.32 -10.20 -8.68
N GLU A 58 -0.12 -11.44 -8.87
CA GLU A 58 -0.55 -12.33 -7.80
C GLU A 58 0.23 -13.64 -7.90
N ILE A 59 0.92 -14.04 -6.84
CA ILE A 59 1.67 -15.29 -6.76
C ILE A 59 0.96 -16.25 -5.80
N PRO A 60 0.26 -17.28 -6.30
CA PRO A 60 -0.44 -18.22 -5.45
C PRO A 60 0.50 -18.93 -4.48
N GLY A 61 0.16 -18.91 -3.19
CA GLY A 61 0.91 -19.62 -2.15
C GLY A 61 2.20 -18.92 -1.70
N ALA A 62 2.61 -17.80 -2.32
CA ALA A 62 3.68 -16.98 -1.78
C ALA A 62 3.18 -16.25 -0.53
N ARG A 63 3.78 -16.58 0.62
CA ARG A 63 3.70 -15.72 1.81
C ARG A 63 4.80 -14.69 1.68
N ILE A 64 4.52 -13.57 1.01
CA ILE A 64 5.39 -12.40 1.19
C ILE A 64 5.16 -11.96 2.63
N GLN A 65 6.23 -11.78 3.42
CA GLN A 65 6.12 -11.07 4.69
C GLN A 65 5.82 -9.60 4.37
N GLN A 66 4.59 -9.33 3.94
CA GLN A 66 4.13 -7.98 3.70
C GLN A 66 3.75 -7.38 5.04
N ARG A 67 4.64 -6.49 5.45
CA ARG A 67 4.50 -5.57 6.55
C ARG A 67 3.69 -4.39 6.05
N ALA A 68 2.68 -3.97 6.80
CA ALA A 68 1.85 -2.83 6.42
C ALA A 68 2.72 -1.57 6.31
N ASP A 69 2.46 -0.73 5.30
CA ASP A 69 3.25 0.48 5.08
C ASP A 69 3.25 1.42 6.30
N ALA A 70 2.09 1.56 6.95
CA ALA A 70 1.97 2.22 8.26
C ALA A 70 0.95 1.55 9.19
N ALA A 71 1.15 1.75 10.48
CA ALA A 71 0.24 1.32 11.54
C ALA A 71 0.03 2.44 12.55
N VAL A 72 -1.20 2.62 13.03
CA VAL A 72 -1.53 3.55 14.10
C VAL A 72 -1.95 2.77 15.34
N TYR A 73 -1.31 3.10 16.45
CA TYR A 73 -1.59 2.55 17.76
C TYR A 73 -2.33 3.59 18.61
N SER A 74 -3.26 3.15 19.46
CA SER A 74 -3.88 4.02 20.46
C SER A 74 -2.84 4.53 21.48
N ALA A 75 -3.23 5.51 22.31
CA ALA A 75 -2.40 5.96 23.42
C ALA A 75 -2.02 4.84 24.40
N ASP A 76 -2.84 3.79 24.49
CA ASP A 76 -2.60 2.60 25.32
C ASP A 76 -1.71 1.55 24.61
N GLY A 77 -1.29 1.80 23.36
CA GLY A 77 -0.43 0.92 22.58
C GLY A 77 -1.15 -0.21 21.83
N GLU A 78 -2.47 -0.17 21.73
CA GLU A 78 -3.27 -1.14 20.97
C GLU A 78 -3.30 -0.79 19.48
N LEU A 79 -3.18 -1.78 18.59
CA LEU A 79 -3.23 -1.55 17.14
C LEU A 79 -4.66 -1.18 16.70
N MET A 80 -4.83 0.05 16.18
CA MET A 80 -6.14 0.60 15.82
C MET A 80 -6.37 0.67 14.31
N LEU A 81 -5.35 1.08 13.55
CA LEU A 81 -5.45 1.26 12.11
C LEU A 81 -4.23 0.67 11.42
N VAL A 82 -4.48 -0.13 10.38
CA VAL A 82 -3.46 -0.52 9.41
C VAL A 82 -3.66 0.28 8.12
N VAL A 83 -2.57 0.80 7.56
CA VAL A 83 -2.59 1.56 6.32
C VAL A 83 -1.67 0.92 5.30
N GLU A 84 -2.22 0.72 4.10
CA GLU A 84 -1.47 0.33 2.91
C GLU A 84 -1.54 1.44 1.86
N VAL A 85 -0.41 1.75 1.24
CA VAL A 85 -0.27 2.74 0.19
C VAL A 85 -0.01 2.03 -1.13
N LYS A 86 -0.71 2.47 -2.17
CA LYS A 86 -0.54 1.95 -3.54
C LYS A 86 -0.45 3.10 -4.51
N SER A 87 0.47 2.95 -5.46
CA SER A 87 0.58 3.86 -6.59
C SER A 87 -0.44 3.49 -7.68
N ASN A 88 -0.75 4.44 -8.56
CA ASN A 88 -1.51 4.21 -9.79
C ASN A 88 -2.88 3.54 -9.62
N PRO A 89 -3.77 4.04 -8.74
CA PRO A 89 -5.14 3.54 -8.71
C PRO A 89 -5.81 3.76 -10.08
N PRO A 90 -6.68 2.85 -10.55
CA PRO A 90 -7.34 3.03 -11.84
C PRO A 90 -8.23 4.28 -11.84
N ALA A 91 -8.37 4.89 -13.01
CA ALA A 91 -9.19 6.07 -13.18
C ALA A 91 -10.69 5.73 -13.05
N GLY A 92 -11.44 6.60 -12.36
CA GLY A 92 -12.88 6.46 -12.17
C GLY A 92 -13.25 5.70 -10.91
N ARG A 93 -14.33 6.16 -10.27
CA ARG A 93 -14.77 5.68 -8.95
C ARG A 93 -15.02 4.18 -8.91
N GLU A 94 -15.79 3.66 -9.86
CA GLU A 94 -16.18 2.24 -9.91
C GLU A 94 -14.96 1.32 -10.08
N ALA A 95 -14.09 1.62 -11.04
CA ALA A 95 -12.87 0.85 -11.27
C ALA A 95 -11.93 0.89 -10.05
N ALA A 96 -11.81 2.05 -9.40
CA ALA A 96 -11.01 2.21 -8.19
C ALA A 96 -11.58 1.42 -7.01
N THR A 97 -12.90 1.38 -6.82
CA THR A 97 -13.52 0.56 -5.79
C THR A 97 -13.24 -0.94 -6.02
N LEU A 98 -13.49 -1.45 -7.24
CA LEU A 98 -13.26 -2.86 -7.56
C LEU A 98 -11.78 -3.26 -7.39
N TRP A 99 -10.87 -2.36 -7.75
CA TRP A 99 -9.45 -2.53 -7.52
C TRP A 99 -9.13 -2.57 -6.02
N ALA A 100 -9.66 -1.62 -5.23
CA ALA A 100 -9.44 -1.52 -3.80
C ALA A 100 -9.91 -2.78 -3.06
N GLU A 101 -11.09 -3.29 -3.40
CA GLU A 101 -11.58 -4.57 -2.87
C GLU A 101 -10.65 -5.73 -3.20
N LYS A 102 -10.16 -5.80 -4.43
CA LYS A 102 -9.26 -6.88 -4.85
C LYS A 102 -7.95 -6.82 -4.05
N ILE A 103 -7.37 -5.64 -3.88
CA ILE A 103 -6.17 -5.43 -3.05
C ILE A 103 -6.43 -5.90 -1.63
N HIS A 104 -7.51 -5.40 -1.02
CA HIS A 104 -7.88 -5.73 0.35
C HIS A 104 -8.10 -7.24 0.57
N ARG A 105 -8.83 -7.92 -0.35
CA ARG A 105 -8.97 -9.38 -0.33
C ARG A 105 -7.63 -10.09 -0.39
N ASN A 106 -6.75 -9.66 -1.29
CA ASN A 106 -5.44 -10.27 -1.47
C ASN A 106 -4.56 -10.09 -0.22
N LEU A 107 -4.58 -8.91 0.41
CA LEU A 107 -3.80 -8.61 1.61
C LEU A 107 -4.30 -9.40 2.83
N ILE A 108 -5.62 -9.48 3.05
CA ILE A 108 -6.17 -10.29 4.14
C ILE A 108 -5.81 -11.77 3.98
N VAL A 109 -5.92 -12.31 2.76
CA VAL A 109 -5.73 -13.73 2.52
C VAL A 109 -4.24 -14.12 2.49
N HIS A 110 -3.35 -13.24 2.02
CA HIS A 110 -1.97 -13.60 1.70
C HIS A 110 -0.88 -12.82 2.44
N ALA A 111 -1.15 -11.59 2.92
CA ALA A 111 -0.12 -10.71 3.47
C ALA A 111 0.06 -10.81 4.99
N GLY A 112 -0.82 -11.50 5.71
CA GLY A 112 -0.69 -11.66 7.17
C GLY A 112 -0.79 -10.33 7.92
N VAL A 113 -1.62 -9.40 7.39
CA VAL A 113 -1.90 -8.11 8.02
C VAL A 113 -2.41 -8.36 9.45
N PRO A 114 -1.80 -7.75 10.49
CA PRO A 114 -2.29 -7.89 11.84
C PRO A 114 -3.71 -7.35 11.91
N GLY A 115 -4.60 -8.05 12.59
CA GLY A 115 -5.98 -7.58 12.72
C GLY A 115 -6.00 -6.25 13.47
N ALA A 116 -6.76 -5.30 12.93
CA ALA A 116 -6.99 -4.00 13.51
C ALA A 116 -8.46 -3.62 13.29
N PRO A 117 -9.08 -2.81 14.18
CA PRO A 117 -10.44 -2.28 13.98
C PRO A 117 -10.64 -1.59 12.63
N TYR A 118 -9.59 -0.96 12.12
CA TYR A 118 -9.60 -0.22 10.87
C TYR A 118 -8.51 -0.70 9.91
N PHE A 119 -8.86 -0.82 8.63
CA PHE A 119 -7.91 -0.96 7.53
C PHE A 119 -8.16 0.14 6.50
N MET A 120 -7.12 0.87 6.13
CA MET A 120 -7.19 1.92 5.12
C MET A 120 -6.27 1.59 3.94
N LEU A 121 -6.82 1.66 2.73
CA LEU A 121 -6.04 1.66 1.50
C LEU A 121 -5.99 3.09 0.95
N VAL A 122 -4.78 3.58 0.70
CA VAL A 122 -4.53 4.86 0.05
C VAL A 122 -4.07 4.61 -1.38
N GLY A 123 -4.96 4.85 -2.34
CA GLY A 123 -4.61 4.99 -3.75
C GLY A 123 -4.01 6.37 -3.98
N TYR A 124 -2.69 6.47 -3.85
CA TYR A 124 -1.98 7.74 -3.88
C TYR A 124 -2.16 8.48 -5.21
N PRO A 125 -2.36 9.81 -5.20
CA PRO A 125 -2.43 10.69 -4.03
C PRO A 125 -3.85 11.02 -3.53
N ARG A 126 -4.91 10.49 -4.15
CA ARG A 126 -6.26 11.09 -4.03
C ARG A 126 -7.38 10.15 -3.59
N SER A 127 -7.15 8.84 -3.56
CA SER A 127 -8.21 7.86 -3.29
C SER A 127 -7.99 7.20 -1.95
N PHE A 128 -9.01 7.21 -1.10
CA PHE A 128 -8.97 6.65 0.24
C PHE A 128 -10.14 5.70 0.41
N PHE A 129 -9.86 4.50 0.88
CA PHE A 129 -10.83 3.44 1.11
C PHE A 129 -10.63 2.93 2.53
N LEU A 130 -11.68 2.96 3.35
CA LEU A 130 -11.65 2.50 4.73
C LEU A 130 -12.59 1.29 4.88
N TRP A 131 -12.09 0.25 5.53
CA TRP A 131 -12.88 -0.85 6.05
C TRP A 131 -12.87 -0.81 7.56
N ARG A 132 -14.04 -1.00 8.16
CA ARG A 132 -14.23 -1.20 9.59
C ARG A 132 -14.39 -2.68 9.81
N GLN A 133 -13.33 -3.33 10.29
CA GLN A 133 -13.35 -4.77 10.49
C GLN A 133 -13.07 -5.10 11.94
N PRO A 134 -14.00 -5.76 12.64
CA PRO A 134 -13.62 -6.42 13.88
C PRO A 134 -12.56 -7.47 13.57
N PHE A 135 -11.60 -7.60 14.47
CA PHE A 135 -10.56 -8.62 14.47
C PHE A 135 -11.20 -9.99 14.16
N HIS A 136 -10.88 -10.60 13.01
CA HIS A 136 -11.41 -11.86 12.44
C HIS A 136 -12.61 -11.82 11.47
N ALA A 137 -13.11 -10.66 11.07
CA ALA A 137 -13.99 -10.64 9.89
C ALA A 137 -13.19 -11.16 8.68
N GLY A 138 -13.72 -12.15 7.96
CA GLY A 138 -13.15 -12.58 6.69
C GLY A 138 -13.07 -11.42 5.69
N PRO A 139 -12.42 -11.58 4.54
CA PRO A 139 -12.25 -10.50 3.58
C PRO A 139 -13.60 -9.84 3.24
N SER A 140 -13.81 -8.62 3.76
CA SER A 140 -14.99 -7.83 3.46
C SER A 140 -14.96 -7.40 1.99
N GLY A 141 -16.15 -7.22 1.42
CA GLY A 141 -16.35 -6.72 0.05
C GLY A 141 -16.00 -5.24 -0.06
N GLU A 142 -16.97 -4.43 -0.46
CA GLU A 142 -16.80 -2.98 -0.64
C GLU A 142 -16.30 -2.27 0.63
N PRO A 143 -15.51 -1.18 0.49
CA PRO A 143 -15.13 -0.32 1.60
C PRO A 143 -16.35 0.32 2.28
N ASP A 144 -16.29 0.47 3.60
CA ASP A 144 -17.29 1.18 4.40
C ASP A 144 -17.38 2.67 4.05
N GLU A 145 -16.21 3.28 3.81
CA GLU A 145 -16.10 4.70 3.50
C GLU A 145 -15.12 4.88 2.34
N ILE A 146 -15.46 5.79 1.42
CA ILE A 146 -14.64 6.11 0.26
C ILE A 146 -14.53 7.62 0.12
N HIS A 147 -13.31 8.12 -0.11
CA HIS A 147 -13.07 9.52 -0.43
C HIS A 147 -12.15 9.65 -1.64
N PHE A 148 -12.55 10.53 -2.56
CA PHE A 148 -11.72 10.97 -3.67
C PHE A 148 -11.50 12.47 -3.52
N GLY A 149 -10.27 12.89 -3.26
CA GLY A 149 -10.00 14.30 -3.02
C GLY A 149 -8.55 14.61 -2.68
N PRO A 150 -8.22 15.92 -2.60
CA PRO A 150 -6.87 16.44 -2.48
C PRO A 150 -6.28 16.36 -1.06
N LEU A 151 -6.61 15.35 -0.24
CA LEU A 151 -6.21 15.32 1.17
C LEU A 151 -4.68 15.39 1.39
N LEU A 152 -3.90 14.78 0.49
CA LEU A 152 -2.43 14.77 0.60
C LEU A 152 -1.75 15.95 -0.10
N GLU A 153 -2.48 16.79 -0.85
CA GLU A 153 -1.87 17.89 -1.61
C GLU A 153 -1.02 18.84 -0.76
N PRO A 154 -1.40 19.19 0.49
CA PRO A 154 -0.55 20.02 1.36
C PRO A 154 0.83 19.41 1.68
N TYR A 155 0.95 18.08 1.58
CA TYR A 155 2.15 17.33 1.97
C TYR A 155 3.07 17.01 0.78
N CYS A 156 2.56 17.13 -0.45
CA CYS A 156 3.29 16.77 -1.67
C CYS A 156 4.43 17.76 -2.03
N GLY A 157 4.50 18.94 -1.41
CA GLY A 157 5.43 20.02 -1.78
C GLY A 157 6.70 20.16 -0.92
N GLU A 158 6.77 19.50 0.24
CA GLU A 158 7.85 19.74 1.23
C GLU A 158 8.95 18.67 1.23
N ILE A 159 8.77 17.55 0.53
CA ILE A 159 9.72 16.43 0.56
C ILE A 159 10.53 16.40 -0.74
N ALA A 160 11.50 17.32 -0.85
CA ALA A 160 12.61 17.18 -1.80
C ALA A 160 13.88 16.89 -1.00
N LEU A 161 14.16 15.60 -0.76
CA LEU A 161 15.46 15.18 -0.25
C LEU A 161 16.17 14.34 -1.32
N PRO A 162 17.45 14.59 -1.59
CA PRO A 162 18.20 13.86 -2.61
C PRO A 162 18.40 12.40 -2.17
N GLY A 163 17.94 11.45 -3.01
CA GLY A 163 18.35 10.04 -2.96
C GLY A 163 17.33 9.02 -2.46
N THR A 164 16.04 9.34 -2.36
CA THR A 164 15.00 8.35 -2.05
C THR A 164 14.40 7.73 -3.32
N GLU A 165 14.32 6.39 -3.35
CA GLU A 165 13.56 5.66 -4.37
C GLU A 165 12.08 6.09 -4.31
N GLU A 166 11.48 6.45 -5.45
CA GLU A 166 10.17 7.12 -5.59
C GLU A 166 8.99 6.40 -4.88
N GLY A 167 9.12 5.10 -4.60
CA GLY A 167 8.11 4.33 -3.84
C GLY A 167 7.98 4.75 -2.37
N TYR A 168 9.07 5.13 -1.71
CA TYR A 168 9.05 5.47 -0.27
C TYR A 168 8.50 6.87 0.03
N GLU A 169 8.46 7.74 -0.97
CA GLU A 169 8.00 9.11 -0.75
C GLU A 169 6.50 9.15 -0.46
N GLN A 170 5.72 8.28 -1.09
CA GLN A 170 4.28 8.16 -0.90
C GLN A 170 3.95 7.68 0.52
N GLU A 171 4.62 6.61 0.97
CA GLU A 171 4.49 6.07 2.33
C GLU A 171 4.87 7.12 3.38
N ARG A 172 5.91 7.91 3.13
CA ARG A 172 6.33 9.01 4.01
C ARG A 172 5.30 10.14 4.07
N ILE A 173 4.76 10.56 2.92
CA ILE A 173 3.71 11.58 2.86
C ILE A 173 2.49 11.12 3.66
N VAL A 174 2.03 9.89 3.43
CA VAL A 174 0.89 9.32 4.16
C VAL A 174 1.19 9.20 5.64
N SER A 175 2.38 8.74 6.04
CA SER A 175 2.77 8.64 7.46
C SER A 175 2.76 10.00 8.15
N ARG A 176 3.33 11.04 7.52
CA ARG A 176 3.34 12.39 8.07
C ARG A 176 1.92 12.96 8.19
N TRP A 177 1.10 12.77 7.16
CA TRP A 177 -0.31 13.15 7.21
C TRP A 177 -1.04 12.47 8.37
N LEU A 178 -0.82 11.17 8.59
CA LEU A 178 -1.41 10.43 9.71
C LEU A 178 -0.90 10.96 11.06
N GLU A 179 0.41 11.23 11.19
CA GLU A 179 1.02 11.76 12.41
C GLU A 179 0.39 13.10 12.81
N GLU A 180 0.32 14.06 11.89
CA GLU A 180 -0.29 15.37 12.14
C GLU A 180 -1.78 15.24 12.43
N SER A 181 -2.48 14.34 11.73
CA SER A 181 -3.92 14.10 11.94
C SER A 181 -4.22 13.50 13.32
N VAL A 182 -3.40 12.56 13.79
CA VAL A 182 -3.56 11.88 15.10
C VAL A 182 -3.30 12.83 16.27
N HIS A 183 -2.41 13.81 16.11
CA HIS A 183 -2.10 14.80 17.15
C HIS A 183 -2.99 16.04 17.10
N GLY A 184 -3.88 16.13 16.10
CA GLY A 184 -4.75 17.29 15.93
C GLY A 184 -4.02 18.53 15.41
N ASP A 185 -2.77 18.40 15.00
CA ASP A 185 -1.91 19.46 14.46
C ASP A 185 -2.18 19.73 12.97
N HIS A 186 -3.43 19.48 12.54
CA HIS A 186 -3.79 19.56 11.14
C HIS A 186 -3.45 20.96 10.59
N PRO A 187 -2.60 21.07 9.55
CA PRO A 187 -2.40 22.33 8.84
C PRO A 187 -3.69 22.61 8.07
N SER A 188 -4.67 23.23 8.74
CA SER A 188 -6.01 23.53 8.20
C SER A 188 -6.52 22.38 7.33
N ALA A 189 -6.99 21.28 7.95
CA ALA A 189 -7.71 20.24 7.21
C ALA A 189 -8.64 20.97 6.23
N PRO A 190 -8.52 20.74 4.91
CA PRO A 190 -9.35 21.49 3.98
C PRO A 190 -10.78 21.30 4.46
N ASP A 191 -11.61 22.35 4.45
CA ASP A 191 -13.05 22.30 4.80
C ASP A 191 -13.81 21.15 4.06
N ALA A 192 -13.15 20.49 3.12
CA ALA A 192 -13.53 19.32 2.34
C ALA A 192 -13.20 17.92 2.95
N ALA A 193 -12.56 17.81 4.12
CA ALA A 193 -12.31 16.50 4.73
C ALA A 193 -13.64 15.83 5.14
N PRO A 194 -13.92 14.59 4.69
CA PRO A 194 -15.20 13.95 4.93
C PRO A 194 -15.41 13.66 6.42
N ALA A 195 -16.65 13.74 6.89
CA ALA A 195 -16.99 13.59 8.31
C ALA A 195 -16.51 12.26 8.92
N TRP A 196 -16.42 11.18 8.13
CA TRP A 196 -15.92 9.89 8.61
C TRP A 196 -14.44 9.94 8.99
N LEU A 197 -13.65 10.74 8.27
CA LEU A 197 -12.21 10.86 8.53
C LEU A 197 -11.96 11.63 9.83
N GLN A 198 -12.76 12.66 10.09
CA GLN A 198 -12.75 13.37 11.37
C GLN A 198 -13.12 12.42 12.53
N ARG A 199 -14.16 11.58 12.35
CA ARG A 199 -14.50 10.56 13.36
C ARG A 199 -13.36 9.58 13.61
N LEU A 200 -12.73 9.07 12.54
CA LEU A 200 -11.59 8.18 12.65
C LEU A 200 -10.45 8.84 13.45
N PHE A 201 -10.06 10.06 13.11
CA PHE A 201 -8.96 10.73 13.81
C PHE A 201 -9.29 11.11 15.26
N ASN A 202 -10.55 11.40 15.56
CA ASN A 202 -10.98 11.57 16.95
C ASN A 202 -10.80 10.28 17.76
N GLU A 203 -11.05 9.11 17.15
CA GLU A 203 -10.85 7.80 17.80
C GLU A 203 -9.35 7.43 17.93
N LEU A 204 -8.53 7.89 16.99
CA LEU A 204 -7.08 7.66 17.00
C LEU A 204 -6.29 8.71 17.79
N SER A 205 -6.98 9.72 18.34
CA SER A 205 -6.33 10.91 18.92
C SER A 205 -5.36 10.57 20.05
N GLY A 206 -4.17 11.20 20.01
CA GLY A 206 -3.08 10.93 20.97
C GLY A 206 -2.39 9.59 20.78
N GLY A 207 -2.68 8.88 19.69
CA GLY A 207 -2.01 7.66 19.28
C GLY A 207 -0.60 7.87 18.72
N THR A 208 0.04 6.78 18.30
CA THR A 208 1.37 6.79 17.67
C THR A 208 1.32 6.14 16.31
N VAL A 209 1.93 6.78 15.31
CA VAL A 209 2.09 6.23 13.95
C VAL A 209 3.46 5.56 13.84
N VAL A 210 3.48 4.34 13.32
CA VAL A 210 4.70 3.57 13.06
C VAL A 210 4.75 3.21 11.59
N ARG A 211 5.76 3.71 10.87
CA ARG A 211 6.06 3.29 9.50
C ARG A 211 6.90 2.01 9.53
N GLN A 212 6.50 0.97 8.80
CA GLN A 212 7.32 -0.23 8.68
C GLN A 212 8.35 -0.03 7.58
N THR A 213 9.51 0.52 7.94
CA THR A 213 10.60 0.66 6.98
C THR A 213 11.12 -0.74 6.63
N PRO A 214 11.29 -1.10 5.35
CA PRO A 214 11.91 -2.36 5.00
C PRO A 214 13.31 -2.40 5.58
N VAL A 215 13.58 -3.41 6.39
CA VAL A 215 14.93 -3.71 6.83
C VAL A 215 15.62 -4.34 5.62
N PHE A 216 16.33 -3.51 4.86
CA PHE A 216 17.27 -4.00 3.86
C PHE A 216 18.40 -4.72 4.61
N ALA A 217 18.38 -6.05 4.58
CA ALA A 217 19.47 -6.92 5.03
C ALA A 217 20.15 -7.54 3.80
#